data_AF-A0A150VIR2-F1
#
_entry.id   AF-A0A150VIR2-F1
#
_cell.length_a   1.000
_cell.length_b   1.000
_cell.length_c   1.000
_cell.angle_alpha   90.00
_cell.angle_beta   90.00
_cell.angle_gamma   90.00
#
_symmetry.space_group_name_H-M   'P 1'
#
loop_
_entity.id
_entity.type
_entity.pdbx_description
1 polymer ?
#
loop_
_entity_poly.entity_id
_entity_poly.type
_entity_poly.pdbx_seq_one_letter_code
_entity_poly.pdbx_strand_id
1 'polypeptide(L)'
;MGSRGAGYTSYNRSWPGPLLRRTSSEDARLSRLGGYFGSEASSNAGSLQHVNTYPQRRPSNRDEFDGPAQLLDRPDDAGYEPKEEDLPQLPITLYAQEQDDILSKVNDRLSKCAFDFVARYQFPIPIEPDKRPVRVPGDREWSEWVYLLKRLATKRRIPSRVLYNGQIKQLITILENSLEMRHAAKHQSRPLKDDRNILQLISSGLQVAKILKDALAMRFLDSLYVQTERLIQSRRMHVPATTYAS
;
A
#
# COMPACT_ATOMS: atom_id res chain seq x y z
N MET A 1 -20.57 -60.94 -5.69
CA MET A 1 -19.85 -61.34 -6.92
C MET A 1 -19.56 -60.06 -7.68
N GLY A 2 -18.35 -59.68 -8.06
CA GLY A 2 -17.01 -60.21 -7.87
C GLY A 2 -16.03 -59.24 -8.55
N SER A 3 -14.85 -59.10 -7.94
CA SER A 3 -13.53 -58.95 -8.58
C SER A 3 -13.25 -57.73 -9.47
N ARG A 4 -12.40 -56.79 -9.02
CA ARG A 4 -10.91 -56.77 -9.11
C ARG A 4 -10.38 -56.51 -10.53
N GLY A 5 -9.64 -55.40 -10.67
CA GLY A 5 -8.70 -55.14 -11.76
C GLY A 5 -7.75 -54.00 -11.38
N ALA A 6 -6.48 -54.32 -11.18
CA ALA A 6 -5.39 -53.45 -10.74
C ALA A 6 -4.78 -52.64 -11.90
N GLY A 7 -4.03 -51.57 -11.60
CA GLY A 7 -3.09 -51.00 -12.56
C GLY A 7 -2.50 -49.62 -12.24
N TYR A 8 -1.32 -49.65 -11.61
CA TYR A 8 -0.16 -48.75 -11.75
C TYR A 8 -0.26 -47.23 -11.49
N THR A 9 0.58 -46.82 -10.54
CA THR A 9 1.11 -45.48 -10.29
C THR A 9 2.02 -44.98 -11.42
N SER A 10 1.91 -43.69 -11.75
CA SER A 10 3.06 -42.90 -12.20
C SER A 10 2.95 -41.45 -11.69
N TYR A 11 4.04 -40.99 -11.08
CA TYR A 11 4.24 -39.62 -10.61
C TYR A 11 4.44 -38.68 -11.80
N ASN A 12 3.70 -37.58 -11.87
CA ASN A 12 4.21 -36.37 -12.52
C ASN A 12 3.67 -35.09 -11.86
N ARG A 13 4.60 -34.20 -11.51
CA ARG A 13 4.35 -32.84 -11.02
C ARG A 13 3.83 -31.98 -12.18
N SER A 14 2.82 -31.12 -11.95
CA SER A 14 2.86 -29.68 -12.31
C SER A 14 1.54 -28.99 -11.96
N TRP A 15 1.68 -27.78 -11.42
CA TRP A 15 0.63 -26.90 -10.91
C TRP A 15 -0.32 -26.39 -12.02
N PRO A 16 -1.64 -26.26 -11.78
CA PRO A 16 -2.58 -25.72 -12.75
C PRO A 16 -2.73 -24.20 -12.59
N GLY A 17 -2.25 -23.45 -13.59
CA GLY A 17 -2.53 -22.01 -13.76
C GLY A 17 -3.64 -21.78 -14.79
N PRO A 18 -4.62 -20.89 -14.54
CA PRO A 18 -5.76 -20.67 -15.43
C PRO A 18 -5.44 -19.78 -16.65
N LEU A 19 -6.04 -20.14 -17.79
CA LEU A 19 -6.02 -19.46 -19.09
C LEU A 19 -6.73 -18.08 -19.02
N LEU A 20 -6.00 -17.00 -19.30
CA LEU A 20 -6.58 -15.66 -19.44
C LEU A 20 -7.06 -15.41 -20.87
N ARG A 21 -8.38 -15.47 -21.04
CA ARG A 21 -9.15 -14.92 -22.15
C ARG A 21 -9.19 -13.38 -22.02
N ARG A 22 -8.68 -12.64 -23.01
CA ARG A 22 -8.94 -11.20 -23.17
C ARG A 22 -9.31 -10.91 -24.62
N THR A 23 -10.56 -10.50 -24.83
CA THR A 23 -11.08 -9.95 -26.09
C THR A 23 -11.43 -8.49 -25.85
N SER A 24 -11.02 -7.58 -26.76
CA SER A 24 -11.73 -6.33 -27.11
C SER A 24 -10.76 -5.33 -27.76
N SER A 25 -10.79 -5.21 -29.08
CA SER A 25 -10.81 -3.92 -29.81
C SER A 25 -10.92 -4.19 -31.31
N GLU A 26 -12.15 -4.45 -31.74
CA GLU A 26 -12.59 -4.23 -33.12
C GLU A 26 -12.79 -2.72 -33.30
N ASP A 27 -11.76 -2.00 -33.73
CA ASP A 27 -11.88 -0.58 -34.12
C ASP A 27 -10.99 -0.24 -35.34
N ALA A 28 -10.76 -1.22 -36.20
CA ALA A 28 -10.00 -1.05 -37.45
C ALA A 28 -10.81 -1.51 -38.67
N ARG A 29 -12.07 -1.06 -38.76
CA ARG A 29 -12.81 -1.01 -40.02
C ARG A 29 -13.27 0.43 -40.22
N LEU A 30 -13.17 0.88 -41.47
CA LEU A 30 -13.59 2.18 -42.02
C LEU A 30 -12.48 3.22 -42.17
N SER A 31 -11.46 2.91 -42.99
CA SER A 31 -10.88 3.90 -43.93
C SER A 31 -9.90 3.19 -44.87
N ARG A 32 -10.40 2.65 -45.99
CA ARG A 32 -9.68 2.54 -47.27
C ARG A 32 -10.58 1.89 -48.32
N LEU A 33 -11.36 2.72 -49.00
CA LEU A 33 -11.97 2.45 -50.30
C LEU A 33 -11.73 3.70 -51.16
N GLY A 34 -11.25 3.48 -52.40
CA GLY A 34 -10.96 4.50 -53.42
C GLY A 34 -9.45 4.71 -53.61
N GLY A 35 -8.84 4.56 -54.79
CA GLY A 35 -9.35 4.35 -56.13
C GLY A 35 -8.21 3.99 -57.10
N TYR A 36 -8.60 3.86 -58.36
CA TYR A 36 -7.98 3.18 -59.50
C TYR A 36 -6.86 3.95 -60.26
N PHE A 37 -6.14 3.17 -61.09
CA PHE A 37 -5.35 3.49 -62.32
C PHE A 37 -3.91 4.02 -62.25
N GLY A 38 -3.01 3.29 -62.92
CA GLY A 38 -2.33 3.85 -64.11
C GLY A 38 -0.79 3.94 -64.14
N SER A 39 -0.18 3.01 -64.89
CA SER A 39 1.00 3.13 -65.76
C SER A 39 2.42 3.43 -65.22
N GLU A 40 3.34 2.61 -65.70
CA GLU A 40 4.80 2.77 -65.73
C GLU A 40 5.24 3.96 -66.61
N ALA A 41 6.34 4.61 -66.22
CA ALA A 41 7.37 5.13 -67.14
C ALA A 41 8.64 5.48 -66.34
N SER A 42 9.75 4.85 -66.73
CA SER A 42 11.12 5.19 -66.34
C SER A 42 11.52 6.60 -66.78
N SER A 43 12.34 7.31 -65.99
CA SER A 43 13.63 7.87 -66.40
C SER A 43 14.19 8.88 -65.39
N ASN A 44 15.49 9.08 -65.52
CA ASN A 44 16.47 9.53 -64.56
C ASN A 44 16.73 11.05 -64.62
N ALA A 45 17.40 11.55 -63.56
CA ALA A 45 18.18 12.80 -63.47
C ALA A 45 17.46 14.12 -63.14
N GLY A 46 18.05 14.84 -62.17
CA GLY A 46 17.87 16.30 -62.03
C GLY A 46 17.80 16.81 -60.60
N SER A 47 18.96 17.14 -60.03
CA SER A 47 19.18 17.94 -58.82
C SER A 47 18.20 19.10 -58.63
N LEU A 48 17.73 19.34 -57.39
CA LEU A 48 17.84 20.63 -56.69
C LEU A 48 17.29 20.57 -55.26
N GLN A 49 17.92 21.37 -54.42
CA GLN A 49 17.83 21.47 -52.97
C GLN A 49 16.41 21.78 -52.47
N HIS A 50 15.96 21.07 -51.42
CA HIS A 50 15.13 21.70 -50.39
C HIS A 50 15.44 21.08 -49.02
N VAL A 51 15.94 21.94 -48.15
CA VAL A 51 16.09 21.76 -46.72
C VAL A 51 14.77 21.26 -46.13
N ASN A 52 14.79 20.07 -45.53
CA ASN A 52 13.87 19.73 -44.45
C ASN A 52 14.64 18.83 -43.48
N THR A 53 15.52 19.47 -42.71
CA THR A 53 16.00 18.98 -41.43
C THR A 53 14.80 18.81 -40.50
N TYR A 54 14.10 17.68 -40.63
CA TYR A 54 13.17 17.24 -39.62
C TYR A 54 13.96 17.10 -38.31
N PRO A 55 13.54 17.74 -37.19
CA PRO A 55 14.13 17.43 -35.90
C PRO A 55 13.85 15.95 -35.64
N GLN A 56 14.90 15.14 -35.74
CA GLN A 56 14.86 13.72 -35.47
C GLN A 56 14.24 13.57 -34.07
N ARG A 57 12.99 13.12 -34.03
CA ARG A 57 12.28 12.88 -32.78
C ARG A 57 13.13 11.91 -31.98
N ARG A 58 13.64 12.36 -30.83
CA ARG A 58 14.27 11.47 -29.85
C ARG A 58 13.32 10.28 -29.65
N PRO A 59 13.78 9.02 -29.79
CA PRO A 59 12.93 7.87 -29.49
C PRO A 59 12.50 8.01 -28.02
N SER A 60 11.21 8.26 -27.82
CA SER A 60 10.59 8.66 -26.55
C SER A 60 10.60 7.56 -25.46
N ASN A 61 11.37 6.49 -25.65
CA ASN A 61 11.50 5.33 -24.76
C ASN A 61 12.94 5.02 -24.35
N ARG A 62 13.92 5.88 -24.67
CA ARG A 62 15.28 5.70 -24.13
C ARG A 62 15.26 6.20 -22.68
N ASP A 63 15.43 5.29 -21.74
CA ASP A 63 15.50 5.63 -20.32
C ASP A 63 16.73 6.54 -20.11
N GLU A 64 16.60 7.52 -19.22
CA GLU A 64 17.70 8.42 -18.84
C GLU A 64 18.82 7.63 -18.15
N PHE A 65 18.49 6.44 -17.62
CA PHE A 65 19.43 5.46 -17.09
C PHE A 65 20.08 4.55 -18.16
N ASP A 66 19.63 4.60 -19.43
CA ASP A 66 20.24 3.90 -20.57
C ASP A 66 21.38 4.73 -21.24
N GLY A 67 21.82 5.79 -20.57
CA GLY A 67 22.94 6.63 -20.96
C GLY A 67 24.26 6.20 -20.31
N PRO A 68 25.39 6.83 -20.68
CA PRO A 68 26.64 6.67 -19.94
C PRO A 68 26.42 7.04 -18.47
N ALA A 69 26.59 6.07 -17.57
CA ALA A 69 26.43 6.29 -16.14
C ALA A 69 27.80 6.53 -15.48
N GLN A 70 27.88 7.58 -14.67
CA GLN A 70 28.99 7.73 -13.74
C GLN A 70 28.73 6.78 -12.56
N LEU A 71 29.58 5.75 -12.43
CA LEU A 71 29.62 4.95 -11.22
C LEU A 71 30.52 5.65 -10.22
N LEU A 72 30.08 5.74 -8.97
CA LEU A 72 30.95 6.14 -7.88
C LEU A 72 31.95 5.01 -7.63
N ASP A 73 33.20 5.37 -7.38
CA ASP A 73 34.19 4.40 -6.94
C ASP A 73 33.68 3.72 -5.67
N ARG A 74 33.78 2.39 -5.64
CA ARG A 74 33.42 1.65 -4.43
C ARG A 74 34.34 2.17 -3.32
N PRO A 75 33.79 2.57 -2.16
CA PRO A 75 34.65 2.85 -1.02
C PRO A 75 35.54 1.63 -0.81
N ASP A 76 36.84 1.87 -0.55
CA ASP A 76 37.82 0.81 -0.35
C ASP A 76 37.21 -0.25 0.57
N ASP A 77 37.15 -1.47 0.06
CA ASP A 77 36.47 -2.59 0.70
C ASP A 77 37.27 -2.99 1.94
N ALA A 78 37.11 -2.23 3.01
CA ALA A 78 37.56 -2.58 4.35
C ALA A 78 36.66 -3.69 4.92
N GLY A 79 36.34 -4.71 4.10
CA GLY A 79 35.72 -5.98 4.49
C GLY A 79 34.51 -5.89 5.40
N TYR A 80 33.77 -4.78 5.38
CA TYR A 80 32.64 -4.56 6.27
C TYR A 80 31.37 -4.60 5.43
N GLU A 81 31.04 -5.80 4.95
CA GLU A 81 29.63 -6.15 4.85
C GLU A 81 29.15 -6.27 6.31
N PRO A 82 28.33 -5.33 6.83
CA PRO A 82 27.83 -5.45 8.19
C PRO A 82 27.12 -6.80 8.26
N LYS A 83 27.59 -7.70 9.13
CA LYS A 83 26.87 -8.95 9.37
C LYS A 83 25.45 -8.56 9.78
N GLU A 84 24.43 -9.25 9.28
CA GLU A 84 23.02 -8.97 9.64
C GLU A 84 22.80 -9.00 11.17
N GLU A 85 23.71 -9.63 11.92
CA GLU A 85 23.76 -9.70 13.38
C GLU A 85 24.16 -8.39 14.10
N ASP A 86 24.73 -7.39 13.41
CA ASP A 86 25.19 -6.14 14.02
C ASP A 86 24.09 -5.07 14.17
N LEU A 87 22.84 -5.37 13.75
CA LEU A 87 21.73 -4.43 13.90
C LEU A 87 21.26 -4.38 15.36
N PRO A 88 21.29 -3.21 16.02
CA PRO A 88 20.85 -3.09 17.41
C PRO A 88 19.38 -3.47 17.52
N GLN A 89 19.06 -4.35 18.48
CA GLN A 89 17.68 -4.71 18.77
C GLN A 89 16.92 -3.47 19.22
N LEU A 90 15.80 -3.20 18.54
CA LEU A 90 14.96 -2.07 18.90
C LEU A 90 14.33 -2.32 20.29
N PRO A 91 14.28 -1.29 21.15
CA PRO A 91 13.76 -1.44 22.50
C PRO A 91 12.27 -1.81 22.49
N ILE A 92 11.94 -2.84 23.27
CA ILE A 92 10.58 -3.30 23.54
C ILE A 92 10.35 -3.14 25.05
N THR A 93 9.67 -2.07 25.45
CA THR A 93 9.42 -1.78 26.88
C THR A 93 7.97 -1.99 27.30
N LEU A 94 7.06 -1.98 26.32
CA LEU A 94 5.64 -2.27 26.51
C LEU A 94 5.38 -3.78 26.54
N TYR A 95 4.61 -4.23 27.53
CA TYR A 95 4.15 -5.61 27.62
C TYR A 95 3.07 -5.91 26.57
N ALA A 96 2.85 -7.19 26.28
CA ALA A 96 1.84 -7.64 25.30
C ALA A 96 0.47 -7.02 25.54
N GLN A 97 -0.02 -7.10 26.77
CA GLN A 97 -1.32 -6.53 27.17
C GLN A 97 -1.39 -5.02 26.94
N GLU A 98 -0.31 -4.29 27.22
CA GLU A 98 -0.27 -2.83 27.03
C GLU A 98 -0.30 -2.48 25.55
N GLN A 99 0.43 -3.23 24.72
CA GLN A 99 0.35 -3.08 23.27
C GLN A 99 -1.08 -3.35 22.80
N ASP A 100 -1.68 -4.48 23.17
CA ASP A 100 -3.03 -4.84 22.74
C ASP A 100 -4.07 -3.80 23.17
N ASP A 101 -3.99 -3.29 24.40
CA ASP A 101 -4.86 -2.23 24.90
C ASP A 101 -4.72 -0.93 24.10
N ILE A 102 -3.48 -0.51 23.80
CA ILE A 102 -3.20 0.68 22.99
C ILE A 102 -3.76 0.49 21.58
N LEU A 103 -3.51 -0.66 20.96
CA LEU A 103 -3.94 -0.95 19.59
C LEU A 103 -5.47 -1.04 19.50
N SER A 104 -6.12 -1.64 20.49
CA SER A 104 -7.58 -1.68 20.60
C SER A 104 -8.15 -0.26 20.68
N LYS A 105 -7.61 0.60 21.56
CA LYS A 105 -8.03 2.01 21.68
C LYS A 105 -7.86 2.79 20.38
N VAL A 106 -6.75 2.58 19.66
CA VAL A 106 -6.54 3.21 18.34
C VAL A 106 -7.60 2.74 17.35
N ASN A 107 -7.82 1.43 17.24
CA ASN A 107 -8.78 0.86 16.30
C ASN A 107 -10.21 1.33 16.59
N ASP A 108 -10.63 1.35 17.84
CA ASP A 108 -11.96 1.81 18.24
C ASP A 108 -12.16 3.29 17.89
N ARG A 109 -11.17 4.12 18.20
CA ARG A 109 -11.24 5.55 17.92
C ARG A 109 -11.26 5.84 16.41
N LEU A 110 -10.47 5.12 15.62
CA LEU A 110 -10.43 5.26 14.17
C LEU A 110 -11.70 4.74 13.51
N SER A 111 -12.25 3.62 13.99
CA SER A 111 -13.52 3.07 13.50
C SER A 111 -14.66 4.05 13.76
N LYS A 112 -14.69 4.68 14.94
CA LYS A 112 -15.64 5.78 15.23
C LYS A 112 -15.46 6.98 14.29
N CYS A 113 -14.22 7.41 14.08
CA CYS A 113 -13.89 8.50 13.16
C CYS A 113 -14.38 8.23 11.73
N ALA A 114 -14.14 7.02 11.21
CA ALA A 114 -14.59 6.61 9.88
C ALA A 114 -16.11 6.50 9.79
N PHE A 115 -16.76 5.91 10.80
CA PHE A 115 -18.21 5.84 10.88
C PHE A 115 -18.85 7.23 10.83
N ASP A 116 -18.38 8.15 11.69
CA ASP A 116 -18.90 9.53 11.75
C ASP A 116 -18.66 10.28 10.43
N PHE A 117 -17.49 10.07 9.80
CA PHE A 117 -17.16 10.67 8.50
C PHE A 117 -18.10 10.16 7.39
N VAL A 118 -18.31 8.85 7.31
CA VAL A 118 -19.21 8.22 6.33
C VAL A 118 -20.65 8.65 6.54
N ALA A 119 -21.12 8.68 7.79
CA ALA A 119 -22.46 9.13 8.14
C ALA A 119 -22.66 10.62 7.84
N ARG A 120 -21.69 11.48 8.19
CA ARG A 120 -21.78 12.94 7.96
C ARG A 120 -21.96 13.29 6.47
N TYR A 121 -21.24 12.60 5.60
CA TYR A 121 -21.29 12.87 4.16
C TYR A 121 -22.16 11.88 3.37
N GLN A 122 -22.87 10.99 4.07
CA GLN A 122 -23.80 10.01 3.51
C GLN A 122 -23.17 9.18 2.37
N PHE A 123 -21.92 8.74 2.56
CA PHE A 123 -21.26 7.92 1.55
C PHE A 123 -21.93 6.53 1.46
N PRO A 124 -22.14 6.00 0.24
CA PRO A 124 -22.79 4.70 0.08
C PRO A 124 -21.89 3.58 0.60
N ILE A 125 -22.46 2.75 1.47
CA ILE A 125 -21.81 1.54 1.98
C ILE A 125 -22.35 0.35 1.18
N PRO A 126 -21.49 -0.38 0.43
CA PRO A 126 -21.91 -1.60 -0.25
C PRO A 126 -22.44 -2.64 0.75
N ILE A 127 -23.62 -3.19 0.45
CA ILE A 127 -24.20 -4.32 1.18
C ILE A 127 -23.50 -5.58 0.67
N GLU A 128 -22.85 -6.30 1.58
CA GLU A 128 -22.26 -7.60 1.30
C GLU A 128 -23.20 -8.67 1.87
N PRO A 129 -23.50 -9.75 1.12
CA PRO A 129 -24.54 -10.72 1.50
C PRO A 129 -24.28 -11.40 2.84
N ASP A 130 -23.00 -11.57 3.20
CA ASP A 130 -22.59 -12.27 4.42
C ASP A 130 -22.39 -11.33 5.63
N LYS A 131 -22.57 -10.02 5.44
CA LYS A 131 -22.28 -9.02 6.48
C LYS A 131 -23.53 -8.29 6.93
N ARG A 132 -23.59 -8.04 8.23
CA ARG A 132 -24.66 -7.24 8.83
C ARG A 132 -24.56 -5.78 8.35
N PRO A 133 -25.69 -5.08 8.16
CA PRO A 133 -25.68 -3.65 7.92
C PRO A 133 -24.99 -2.89 9.05
N VAL A 134 -24.21 -1.86 8.69
CA VAL A 134 -23.50 -1.03 9.67
C VAL A 134 -24.48 -0.12 10.39
N ARG A 135 -24.55 -0.25 11.71
CA ARG A 135 -25.38 0.56 12.62
C ARG A 135 -24.54 1.27 13.68
N VAL A 136 -23.45 0.64 14.12
CA VAL A 136 -22.50 1.20 15.07
C VAL A 136 -21.07 1.13 14.51
N PRO A 137 -20.13 1.96 15.01
CA PRO A 137 -18.74 1.94 14.54
C PRO A 137 -18.06 0.57 14.61
N GLY A 138 -18.40 -0.24 15.61
CA GLY A 138 -17.83 -1.58 15.85
C GLY A 138 -18.44 -2.70 14.99
N ASP A 139 -19.44 -2.42 14.15
CA ASP A 139 -19.97 -3.42 13.20
C ASP A 139 -18.97 -3.75 12.07
N ARG A 140 -17.88 -2.99 11.97
CA ARG A 140 -16.77 -3.21 11.06
C ARG A 140 -15.46 -3.05 11.81
N GLU A 141 -14.51 -3.93 11.51
CA GLU A 141 -13.14 -3.74 11.98
C GLU A 141 -12.48 -2.56 11.26
N TRP A 142 -11.44 -1.97 11.87
CA TRP A 142 -10.67 -0.89 11.24
C TRP A 142 -10.15 -1.27 9.84
N SER A 143 -9.76 -2.53 9.65
CA SER A 143 -9.32 -3.07 8.36
C SER A 143 -10.38 -2.94 7.26
N GLU A 144 -11.65 -3.15 7.61
CA GLU A 144 -12.79 -3.03 6.70
C GLU A 144 -13.17 -1.58 6.45
N TRP A 145 -13.04 -0.71 7.46
CA TRP A 145 -13.18 0.74 7.30
C TRP A 145 -12.12 1.28 6.34
N VAL A 146 -10.87 0.89 6.48
CA VAL A 146 -9.80 1.28 5.54
C VAL A 146 -10.10 0.80 4.14
N TYR A 147 -10.52 -0.46 3.97
CA TYR A 147 -10.91 -0.98 2.65
C TYR A 147 -12.02 -0.13 2.02
N LEU A 148 -13.07 0.21 2.79
CA LEU A 148 -14.16 1.06 2.33
C LEU A 148 -13.67 2.46 1.95
N LEU A 149 -12.92 3.13 2.82
CA LEU A 149 -12.42 4.49 2.59
C LEU A 149 -11.50 4.55 1.36
N LYS A 150 -10.60 3.57 1.18
CA LYS A 150 -9.77 3.45 -0.04
C LYS A 150 -10.63 3.27 -1.28
N ARG A 151 -11.68 2.44 -1.22
CA ARG A 151 -12.60 2.21 -2.34
C ARG A 151 -13.39 3.47 -2.70
N LEU A 152 -13.86 4.22 -1.71
CA LEU A 152 -14.54 5.51 -1.91
C LEU A 152 -13.59 6.55 -2.51
N ALA A 153 -12.36 6.63 -2.03
CA ALA A 153 -11.33 7.55 -2.53
C ALA A 153 -10.97 7.26 -4.00
N THR A 154 -10.62 6.01 -4.31
CA THR A 154 -10.20 5.59 -5.66
C THR A 154 -11.33 5.69 -6.68
N LYS A 155 -12.58 5.40 -6.28
CA LYS A 155 -13.76 5.61 -7.13
C LYS A 155 -14.24 7.07 -7.19
N ARG A 156 -13.44 8.03 -6.68
CA ARG A 156 -13.72 9.47 -6.69
C ARG A 156 -15.07 9.83 -6.05
N ARG A 157 -15.52 9.03 -5.07
CA ARG A 157 -16.76 9.27 -4.32
C ARG A 157 -16.59 10.28 -3.18
N ILE A 158 -15.34 10.49 -2.72
CA ILE A 158 -14.99 11.48 -1.69
C ILE A 158 -14.59 12.80 -2.37
N PRO A 159 -15.35 13.90 -2.21
CA PRO A 159 -14.95 15.21 -2.71
C PRO A 159 -13.71 15.73 -1.98
N SER A 160 -12.73 16.31 -2.67
CA SER A 160 -11.49 16.80 -2.04
C SER A 160 -11.76 17.79 -0.90
N ARG A 161 -12.75 18.67 -1.05
CA ARG A 161 -13.14 19.67 -0.02
C ARG A 161 -13.49 19.08 1.35
N VAL A 162 -13.94 17.83 1.40
CA VAL A 162 -14.29 17.19 2.69
C VAL A 162 -13.05 16.74 3.46
N LEU A 163 -11.90 16.61 2.79
CA LEU A 163 -10.62 16.25 3.38
C LEU A 163 -9.81 17.48 3.74
N TYR A 164 -8.93 17.34 4.74
CA TYR A 164 -7.97 18.38 5.08
C TYR A 164 -7.06 18.67 3.89
N ASN A 165 -6.95 19.95 3.52
CA ASN A 165 -6.17 20.43 2.36
C ASN A 165 -6.42 19.68 1.03
N GLY A 166 -7.56 18.98 0.88
CA GLY A 166 -7.84 18.21 -0.33
C GLY A 166 -6.94 17.00 -0.58
N GLN A 167 -6.23 16.50 0.43
CA GLN A 167 -5.13 15.53 0.28
C GLN A 167 -5.61 14.07 0.09
N ILE A 168 -6.34 13.80 -1.00
CA ILE A 168 -6.88 12.45 -1.31
C ILE A 168 -5.78 11.40 -1.53
N LYS A 169 -4.67 11.77 -2.17
CA LYS A 169 -3.53 10.86 -2.40
C LYS A 169 -2.89 10.46 -1.07
N GLN A 170 -2.67 11.43 -0.19
CA GLN A 170 -2.12 11.19 1.13
C GLN A 170 -3.05 10.35 1.99
N LEU A 171 -4.37 10.53 1.89
CA LEU A 171 -5.36 9.71 2.60
C LEU A 171 -5.13 8.21 2.35
N ILE A 172 -4.91 7.82 1.09
CA ILE A 172 -4.70 6.39 0.76
C ILE A 172 -3.45 5.85 1.46
N THR A 173 -2.34 6.58 1.36
CA THR A 173 -1.06 6.20 1.99
C THR A 173 -1.16 6.09 3.51
N ILE A 174 -1.74 7.09 4.18
CA ILE A 174 -1.85 7.07 5.66
C ILE A 174 -2.81 5.98 6.16
N LEU A 175 -3.85 5.66 5.40
CA LEU A 175 -4.75 4.54 5.72
C LEU A 175 -3.99 3.22 5.65
N GLU A 176 -3.11 3.03 4.67
CA GLU A 176 -2.25 1.84 4.57
C GLU A 176 -1.25 1.75 5.73
N ASN A 177 -0.60 2.87 6.07
CA ASN A 177 0.33 2.92 7.20
C ASN A 177 -0.37 2.66 8.54
N SER A 178 -1.65 3.00 8.65
CA SER A 178 -2.47 2.67 9.84
C SER A 178 -2.91 1.21 9.90
N LEU A 179 -2.66 0.41 8.84
CA LEU A 179 -2.98 -1.01 8.75
C LEU A 179 -1.80 -1.96 8.96
N GLU A 180 -0.59 -1.47 9.29
CA GLU A 180 0.62 -2.31 9.47
C GLU A 180 0.57 -3.26 10.71
N MET A 181 -0.63 -3.73 11.04
CA MET A 181 -0.99 -4.52 12.21
C MET A 181 -2.13 -5.48 11.93
N ARG A 182 -2.19 -6.11 10.75
CA ARG A 182 -3.19 -7.16 10.58
C ARG A 182 -2.90 -8.25 11.63
N HIS A 183 -3.92 -8.56 12.45
CA HIS A 183 -4.02 -9.64 13.44
C HIS A 183 -3.63 -9.33 14.90
N ALA A 184 -4.05 -8.18 15.45
CA ALA A 184 -3.97 -7.93 16.90
C ALA A 184 -4.85 -8.87 17.76
N ALA A 185 -5.91 -9.46 17.20
CA ALA A 185 -6.92 -10.15 18.01
C ALA A 185 -6.91 -11.70 17.93
N LYS A 186 -6.08 -12.34 17.08
CA LYS A 186 -6.24 -13.79 16.78
C LYS A 186 -5.02 -14.69 17.01
N HIS A 187 -3.86 -14.16 17.37
CA HIS A 187 -2.67 -14.99 17.60
C HIS A 187 -2.00 -14.63 18.93
N GLN A 188 -2.16 -15.49 19.94
CA GLN A 188 -1.52 -15.38 21.27
C GLN A 188 0.02 -15.46 21.22
N SER A 189 0.61 -15.78 20.07
CA SER A 189 2.06 -15.98 19.87
C SER A 189 2.72 -14.89 19.02
N ARG A 190 2.20 -13.67 19.02
CA ARG A 190 2.81 -12.57 18.26
C ARG A 190 4.09 -12.08 18.96
N PRO A 191 5.22 -11.91 18.25
CA PRO A 191 6.37 -11.19 18.80
C PRO A 191 5.96 -9.74 19.10
N LEU A 192 6.37 -9.24 20.27
CA LEU A 192 6.14 -7.86 20.68
C LEU A 192 6.72 -6.88 19.66
N LYS A 193 6.01 -5.77 19.42
CA LYS A 193 6.55 -4.67 18.60
C LYS A 193 7.51 -3.83 19.44
N ASP A 194 8.49 -3.24 18.77
CA ASP A 194 9.29 -2.17 19.35
C ASP A 194 8.43 -0.93 19.61
N ASP A 195 8.87 -0.16 20.60
CA ASP A 195 8.17 1.04 21.08
C ASP A 195 7.94 2.06 19.96
N ARG A 196 8.91 2.20 19.03
CA ARG A 196 8.84 3.16 17.92
C ARG A 196 7.71 2.77 16.97
N ASN A 197 7.53 1.49 16.67
CA ASN A 197 6.45 1.00 15.83
C ASN A 197 5.08 1.31 16.45
N ILE A 198 4.90 1.07 17.76
CA ILE A 198 3.65 1.42 18.46
C ILE A 198 3.36 2.94 18.37
N LEU A 199 4.35 3.78 18.62
CA LEU A 199 4.20 5.24 18.50
C LEU A 199 3.89 5.69 17.06
N GLN A 200 4.53 5.06 16.06
CA GLN A 200 4.28 5.33 14.65
C GLN A 200 2.85 4.98 14.24
N LEU A 201 2.26 3.94 14.83
CA LEU A 201 0.88 3.53 14.58
C LEU A 201 -0.13 4.51 15.19
N ILE A 202 0.12 4.99 16.40
CA ILE A 202 -0.71 6.06 16.98
C ILE A 202 -0.59 7.32 16.12
N SER A 203 0.62 7.66 15.68
CA SER A 203 0.89 8.81 14.81
C SER A 203 0.21 8.69 13.44
N SER A 204 0.23 7.51 12.80
CA SER A 204 -0.46 7.28 11.52
C SER A 204 -1.98 7.38 11.69
N GLY A 205 -2.54 6.85 12.78
CA GLY A 205 -3.94 7.05 13.15
C GLY A 205 -4.29 8.53 13.36
N LEU A 206 -3.42 9.29 14.01
CA LEU A 206 -3.60 10.74 14.20
C LEU A 206 -3.66 11.48 12.85
N GLN A 207 -2.81 11.10 11.89
CA GLN A 207 -2.88 11.66 10.54
C GLN A 207 -4.19 11.33 9.83
N VAL A 208 -4.72 10.11 10.00
CA VAL A 208 -6.04 9.73 9.46
C VAL A 208 -7.12 10.64 10.05
N ALA A 209 -7.16 10.80 11.37
CA ALA A 209 -8.10 11.68 12.05
C ALA A 209 -8.00 13.14 11.55
N LYS A 210 -6.78 13.63 11.34
CA LYS A 210 -6.51 14.96 10.78
C LYS A 210 -7.07 15.12 9.37
N ILE A 211 -6.79 14.17 8.48
CA ILE A 211 -7.29 14.22 7.09
C ILE A 211 -8.82 14.16 7.03
N LEU A 212 -9.44 13.36 7.91
CA LEU A 212 -10.90 13.26 8.03
C LEU A 212 -11.55 14.43 8.82
N LYS A 213 -10.74 15.37 9.34
CA LYS A 213 -11.16 16.54 10.12
C LYS A 213 -11.94 16.18 11.41
N ASP A 214 -11.62 15.06 12.06
CA ASP A 214 -12.20 14.71 13.36
C ASP A 214 -11.34 15.25 14.52
N ALA A 215 -11.73 16.41 15.04
CA ALA A 215 -11.06 17.07 16.15
C ALA A 215 -11.05 16.25 17.45
N LEU A 216 -12.10 15.46 17.70
CA LEU A 216 -12.20 14.63 18.90
C LEU A 216 -11.25 13.43 18.80
N ALA A 217 -11.14 12.82 17.62
CA ALA A 217 -10.19 11.74 17.39
C ALA A 217 -8.75 12.23 17.47
N MET A 218 -8.46 13.40 16.90
CA MET A 218 -7.15 14.02 16.99
C MET A 218 -6.71 14.21 18.45
N ARG A 219 -7.55 14.82 19.29
CA ARG A 219 -7.23 15.04 20.71
C ARG A 219 -7.02 13.74 21.47
N PHE A 220 -7.85 12.72 21.21
CA PHE A 220 -7.72 11.42 21.85
C PHE A 220 -6.41 10.73 21.48
N LEU A 221 -6.09 10.67 20.18
CA LEU A 221 -4.90 9.99 19.69
C LEU A 221 -3.62 10.71 20.07
N ASP A 222 -3.63 12.05 20.11
CA ASP A 222 -2.53 12.85 20.62
C ASP A 222 -2.28 12.59 22.12
N SER A 223 -3.34 12.57 22.93
CA SER A 223 -3.24 12.19 24.35
C SER A 223 -2.73 10.76 24.52
N LEU A 224 -3.21 9.81 23.71
CA LEU A 224 -2.77 8.42 23.76
C LEU A 224 -1.29 8.28 23.38
N TYR A 225 -0.82 9.04 22.39
CA TYR A 225 0.59 9.10 22.00
C TYR A 225 1.46 9.55 23.17
N VAL A 226 1.13 10.70 23.77
CA VAL A 226 1.90 11.28 24.89
C VAL A 226 1.89 10.34 26.11
N GLN A 227 0.76 9.71 26.42
CA GLN A 227 0.68 8.74 27.52
C GLN A 227 1.55 7.51 27.25
N THR A 228 1.51 6.98 26.03
CA THR A 228 2.31 5.82 25.62
C THR A 228 3.80 6.14 25.69
N GLU A 229 4.20 7.31 25.17
CA GLU A 229 5.59 7.77 25.22
C GLU A 229 6.08 7.92 26.67
N ARG A 230 5.28 8.52 27.56
CA ARG A 230 5.63 8.65 28.98
C ARG A 230 5.78 7.29 29.66
N LEU A 231 4.90 6.34 29.35
CA LEU A 231 4.99 4.97 29.87
C LEU A 231 6.31 4.31 29.44
N ILE A 232 6.64 4.39 28.14
CA ILE A 232 7.91 3.89 27.59
C ILE A 232 9.11 4.54 28.29
N GLN A 233 9.12 5.87 28.40
CA GLN A 233 10.22 6.61 29.03
C GLN A 233 10.38 6.22 30.50
N SER A 234 9.28 6.10 31.24
CA SER A 234 9.30 5.66 32.64
C SER A 234 9.93 4.27 32.77
N ARG A 235 9.56 3.32 31.91
CA ARG A 235 10.14 1.96 31.89
C ARG A 235 11.64 1.99 31.61
N ARG A 236 12.09 2.80 30.65
CA ARG A 236 13.52 2.94 30.32
C ARG A 236 14.34 3.49 31.47
N MET A 237 13.81 4.46 32.21
CA MET A 237 14.49 5.03 33.39
C MET A 237 14.54 4.05 34.58
N HIS A 238 13.64 3.08 34.63
CA HIS A 238 13.56 2.05 35.68
C HIS A 238 14.25 0.73 35.31
N VAL A 239 14.99 0.66 34.18
CA VAL A 239 15.93 -0.45 33.95
C VAL A 239 17.23 -0.10 34.68
N PRO A 240 17.50 -0.66 35.88
CA PRO A 240 18.77 -0.42 36.54
C PRO A 240 19.91 -0.96 35.68
N ALA A 241 21.01 -0.21 35.65
CA ALA A 241 22.28 -0.57 35.02
C ALA A 241 22.99 -1.75 35.73
N THR A 242 22.27 -2.84 36.03
CA THR A 242 22.79 -4.04 36.69
C THR A 242 22.88 -5.19 35.70
N THR A 243 23.80 -5.10 34.72
CA THR A 243 24.32 -6.31 34.04
C THR A 243 25.72 -6.17 33.42
N TYR A 244 26.50 -5.12 33.73
CA TYR A 244 27.92 -5.06 33.32
C TYR A 244 28.85 -5.12 34.53
N ALA A 245 28.80 -6.24 35.25
CA ALA A 245 29.86 -6.63 36.17
C ALA A 245 29.84 -8.15 36.34
N SER A 246 30.57 -8.85 35.48
CA SER A 246 31.18 -10.17 35.74
C SER A 246 32.35 -10.34 34.79
#